data_AF-A0A8W8JYW0-F1
#
_entry.id   AF-A0A8W8JYW0-F1
#
_cell.length_a   1.000
_cell.length_b   1.000
_cell.length_c   1.000
_cell.angle_alpha   90.00
_cell.angle_beta   90.00
_cell.angle_gamma   90.00
#
_symmetry.space_group_name_H-M   'P 1'
#
loop_
_entity.id
_entity.type
_entity.pdbx_description
1 polymer ?
#
loop_
_entity_poly.entity_id
_entity_poly.type
_entity_poly.pdbx_seq_one_letter_code
_entity_poly.pdbx_strand_id
1 'polypeptide(L)'
;MNFPGQLILFLVILFPFIDKSDGFLFKKTIKETLVALSSKVEERQPKEDKKSSLVLPWKLDKGTYESVVKLNFHGAPEMVAIRKNFAVNDNNMFVTAWITACLLEIQALGGEFKPKREQIDLALDAIGKYHDKNVNYNTSVMTFWPQLYNDTVKKWQSTPENLLQLFQLSDKFPVKSVEELLKLMGLGDIATVMDHLLHEKDMFAAAFHIPPDFDDTFVNIGLGSLLKEIPGYSDLFAKWQSTNSNLTSVLHALKRYAYRPHSNNTRVNTIDPRTYFYLHKFLAATNKTDAAFVPTWIQNVDEAMALSDKGVAMPFFVNNVDVTVAANTVNGLTSALLSGLFKPSDFDSDIQHIYKDTVDLIIYEITGNFSSRRDLALTYYPSKLECFWFTSRTLTILRDFYKKAPLPLKMLEDVLQKLEGAMRNKVTADILQEAIKSADGGIYFDDFLGDGDFDIKGNAIKYAEDRLFTTSMAVNTLINIWTSTEGDTLAFLNNTPSSVNETIQQSVKWLNDNILGTHLKPWNAFFSGSGKGQASLPFWYPANRKEYLNGTSFNDDMFPDGLFLVGFEGTLSDEQYNILLSQRHFGEKTPIDFPGFNPRGSPTGFFPFWSSDAYTYSTTMLAFAKYLKIK
;
A
#
# COMPACT_ATOMS: atom_id res chain seq x y z
N MET A 1 22.76 -18.89 -35.59
CA MET A 1 22.33 -18.73 -34.17
C MET A 1 20.84 -18.51 -34.18
N ASN A 2 20.07 -19.50 -33.76
CA ASN A 2 18.61 -19.50 -33.82
C ASN A 2 18.02 -18.72 -32.63
N PHE A 3 17.57 -17.49 -32.88
CA PHE A 3 16.87 -16.62 -31.92
C PHE A 3 15.36 -16.35 -32.24
N PRO A 4 14.53 -17.27 -32.79
CA PRO A 4 13.12 -16.92 -33.02
C PRO A 4 12.26 -16.91 -31.73
N GLY A 5 12.67 -17.62 -30.67
CA GLY A 5 11.82 -17.87 -29.50
C GLY A 5 11.59 -16.65 -28.59
N GLN A 6 12.55 -15.71 -28.53
CA GLN A 6 12.48 -14.56 -27.63
C GLN A 6 11.72 -13.37 -28.25
N LEU A 7 11.76 -13.23 -29.59
CA LEU A 7 10.93 -12.26 -30.31
C LEU A 7 9.45 -12.63 -30.22
N ILE A 8 9.14 -13.94 -30.21
CA ILE A 8 7.79 -14.47 -30.05
C ILE A 8 7.27 -14.18 -28.64
N LEU A 9 8.09 -14.19 -27.58
CA LEU A 9 7.60 -13.86 -26.24
C LEU A 9 7.15 -12.39 -26.13
N PHE A 10 7.80 -11.48 -26.87
CA PHE A 10 7.41 -10.06 -26.92
C PHE A 10 6.23 -9.80 -27.88
N LEU A 11 6.10 -10.59 -28.96
CA LEU A 11 4.99 -10.51 -29.92
C LEU A 11 3.74 -11.30 -29.48
N VAL A 12 3.87 -12.31 -28.62
CA VAL A 12 2.75 -13.07 -28.04
C VAL A 12 2.02 -12.26 -26.96
N ILE A 13 2.65 -11.20 -26.43
CA ILE A 13 2.00 -10.20 -25.56
C ILE A 13 0.95 -9.36 -26.32
N LEU A 14 0.82 -9.51 -27.64
CA LEU A 14 -0.16 -8.81 -28.48
C LEU A 14 -1.37 -9.65 -28.95
N PHE A 15 -1.57 -10.87 -28.44
CA PHE A 15 -2.76 -11.66 -28.78
C PHE A 15 -3.80 -11.68 -27.63
N PRO A 16 -4.98 -11.06 -27.80
CA PRO A 16 -6.06 -11.23 -26.84
C PRO A 16 -6.65 -12.62 -26.99
N PHE A 17 -6.46 -13.48 -26.00
CA PHE A 17 -7.36 -14.62 -25.80
C PHE A 17 -8.74 -14.05 -25.41
N ILE A 18 -9.66 -14.08 -26.37
CA ILE A 18 -11.08 -13.86 -26.13
C ILE A 18 -11.60 -15.13 -25.46
N ASP A 19 -11.62 -15.15 -24.13
CA ASP A 19 -12.35 -16.16 -23.39
C ASP A 19 -13.84 -15.77 -23.40
N LYS A 20 -14.57 -16.35 -24.36
CA LYS A 20 -16.03 -16.26 -24.46
C LYS A 20 -16.63 -17.48 -23.78
N SER A 21 -16.77 -17.40 -22.46
CA SER A 21 -17.70 -18.26 -21.74
C SER A 21 -18.68 -17.37 -20.94
N ASP A 22 -19.62 -16.75 -21.64
CA ASP A 22 -20.83 -16.22 -20.99
C ASP A 22 -21.74 -17.39 -20.65
N GLY A 23 -21.38 -18.10 -19.58
CA GLY A 23 -22.25 -19.05 -18.93
C GLY A 23 -23.35 -18.27 -18.21
N PHE A 24 -24.60 -18.52 -18.60
CA PHE A 24 -25.80 -18.06 -17.93
C PHE A 24 -25.75 -18.53 -16.46
N LEU A 25 -25.29 -17.66 -15.56
CA LEU A 25 -25.11 -18.00 -14.14
C LEU A 25 -26.38 -17.63 -13.38
N PHE A 26 -27.03 -18.65 -12.80
CA PHE A 26 -27.98 -18.45 -11.72
C PHE A 26 -27.34 -17.58 -10.62
N LYS A 27 -28.08 -16.60 -10.08
CA LYS A 27 -27.58 -15.75 -8.99
C LYS A 27 -27.21 -16.61 -7.80
N LYS A 28 -25.91 -16.67 -7.49
CA LYS A 28 -25.39 -17.39 -6.32
C LYS A 28 -25.79 -16.67 -5.04
N THR A 29 -26.03 -17.44 -3.99
CA THR A 29 -26.11 -16.91 -2.63
C THR A 29 -24.74 -16.41 -2.18
N ILE A 30 -24.71 -15.49 -1.21
CA ILE A 30 -23.45 -14.97 -0.64
C ILE A 30 -22.54 -16.11 -0.14
N LYS A 31 -23.13 -17.16 0.46
CA LYS A 31 -22.38 -18.33 0.95
C LYS A 31 -21.69 -19.10 -0.19
N GLU A 32 -22.40 -19.34 -1.30
CA GLU A 32 -21.84 -20.01 -2.49
C GLU A 32 -20.75 -19.16 -3.15
N THR A 33 -20.94 -17.84 -3.21
CA THR A 33 -19.94 -16.91 -3.72
C THR A 33 -18.69 -16.92 -2.85
N LEU A 34 -18.84 -16.94 -1.53
CA LEU A 34 -17.73 -17.00 -0.58
C LEU A 34 -16.87 -18.27 -0.77
N VAL A 35 -17.49 -19.45 -0.94
CA VAL A 35 -16.77 -20.70 -1.23
C VAL A 35 -16.01 -20.62 -2.57
N ALA A 36 -16.61 -20.02 -3.60
CA ALA A 36 -15.96 -19.83 -4.89
C ALA A 36 -14.77 -18.86 -4.80
N LEU A 37 -14.89 -17.76 -4.04
CA LEU A 37 -13.80 -16.83 -3.80
C LEU A 37 -12.65 -17.49 -3.02
N SER A 38 -12.96 -18.31 -2.02
CA SER A 38 -11.94 -19.06 -1.28
C SER A 38 -11.11 -19.95 -2.20
N SER A 39 -11.75 -20.59 -3.18
CA SER A 39 -11.06 -21.42 -4.17
C SER A 39 -10.15 -20.57 -5.05
N LYS A 40 -10.63 -19.41 -5.53
CA LYS A 40 -9.82 -18.46 -6.32
C LYS A 40 -8.62 -17.89 -5.57
N VAL A 41 -8.75 -17.66 -4.26
CA VAL A 41 -7.65 -17.23 -3.38
C VAL A 41 -6.63 -18.36 -3.20
N GLU A 42 -7.09 -19.59 -3.00
CA GLU A 42 -6.21 -20.76 -2.87
C GLU A 42 -5.42 -21.09 -4.13
N GLU A 43 -6.05 -21.03 -5.30
CA GLU A 43 -5.41 -21.24 -6.61
C GLU A 43 -4.26 -20.28 -6.88
N ARG A 44 -4.28 -19.10 -6.24
CA ARG A 44 -3.28 -18.03 -6.36
C ARG A 44 -2.18 -18.06 -5.30
N GLN A 45 -2.12 -19.14 -4.51
CA GLN A 45 -1.03 -19.39 -3.56
C GLN A 45 -0.20 -20.57 -4.06
N PRO A 46 1.03 -20.35 -4.59
CA PRO A 46 1.90 -21.42 -5.03
C PRO A 46 2.19 -22.42 -3.91
N LYS A 47 1.96 -23.71 -4.19
CA LYS A 47 2.22 -24.82 -3.24
C LYS A 47 3.66 -25.33 -3.28
N GLU A 48 4.41 -24.91 -4.29
CA GLU A 48 5.81 -25.24 -4.54
C GLU A 48 6.51 -24.03 -5.18
N ASP A 49 7.83 -23.96 -5.01
CA ASP A 49 8.65 -22.97 -5.69
C ASP A 49 8.69 -23.29 -7.19
N LYS A 50 8.41 -22.30 -8.04
CA LYS A 50 8.47 -22.44 -9.50
C LYS A 50 9.53 -21.51 -10.07
N LYS A 51 10.44 -22.07 -10.85
CA LYS A 51 11.48 -21.30 -11.56
C LYS A 51 10.92 -20.67 -12.83
N SER A 52 11.54 -19.56 -13.25
CA SER A 52 11.25 -18.98 -14.56
C SER A 52 11.60 -19.96 -15.69
N SER A 53 10.76 -19.96 -16.73
CA SER A 53 10.81 -20.84 -17.90
C SER A 53 10.12 -20.18 -19.09
N LEU A 54 10.11 -20.84 -20.26
CA LEU A 54 9.42 -20.31 -21.44
C LEU A 54 7.90 -20.18 -21.25
N VAL A 55 7.30 -21.05 -20.42
CA VAL A 55 5.83 -21.11 -20.20
C VAL A 55 5.42 -20.34 -18.94
N LEU A 56 6.34 -20.18 -17.98
CA LEU A 56 6.16 -19.38 -16.78
C LEU A 56 7.29 -18.36 -16.72
N PRO A 57 7.09 -17.13 -17.22
CA PRO A 57 8.19 -16.17 -17.39
C PRO A 57 8.82 -15.72 -16.07
N TRP A 58 8.09 -15.83 -14.96
CA TRP A 58 8.49 -15.29 -13.65
C TRP A 58 8.64 -16.39 -12.60
N LYS A 59 9.58 -16.19 -11.68
CA LYS A 59 9.72 -17.06 -10.50
C LYS A 59 8.57 -16.84 -9.53
N LEU A 60 8.04 -17.92 -8.96
CA LEU A 60 7.01 -17.92 -7.92
C LEU A 60 7.54 -18.63 -6.67
N ASP A 61 7.40 -17.99 -5.51
CA ASP A 61 7.87 -18.55 -4.24
C ASP A 61 6.72 -19.24 -3.49
N LYS A 62 6.99 -20.44 -2.97
CA LYS A 62 6.01 -21.25 -2.21
C LYS A 62 5.43 -20.46 -1.04
N GLY A 63 4.11 -20.50 -0.93
CA GLY A 63 3.34 -19.94 0.20
C GLY A 63 3.03 -18.45 0.09
N THR A 64 3.71 -17.72 -0.80
CA THR A 64 3.34 -16.33 -1.15
C THR A 64 1.99 -16.30 -1.87
N TYR A 65 1.33 -15.15 -1.89
CA TYR A 65 0.17 -14.93 -2.75
C TYR A 65 0.56 -14.12 -3.99
N GLU A 66 -0.07 -14.43 -5.13
CA GLU A 66 0.18 -13.71 -6.38
C GLU A 66 0.02 -12.20 -6.21
N SER A 67 1.05 -11.47 -6.62
CA SER A 67 1.05 -10.02 -6.80
C SER A 67 1.80 -9.70 -8.08
N VAL A 68 1.32 -8.70 -8.81
CA VAL A 68 1.94 -8.26 -10.06
C VAL A 68 2.21 -6.77 -10.04
N VAL A 69 3.38 -6.39 -10.52
CA VAL A 69 3.74 -5.00 -10.82
C VAL A 69 3.20 -4.66 -12.19
N LYS A 70 2.43 -3.58 -12.25
CA LYS A 70 1.83 -3.00 -13.44
C LYS A 70 2.24 -1.54 -13.56
N LEU A 71 2.02 -0.96 -14.74
CA LEU A 71 2.26 0.46 -14.99
C LEU A 71 0.92 1.12 -15.29
N ASN A 72 0.58 2.18 -14.56
CA ASN A 72 -0.69 2.90 -14.70
C ASN A 72 -0.69 3.81 -15.93
N PHE A 73 -0.58 3.23 -17.12
CA PHE A 73 -0.80 3.94 -18.37
C PHE A 73 -2.29 4.24 -18.55
N HIS A 74 -2.61 5.44 -19.02
CA HIS A 74 -3.98 5.87 -19.27
C HIS A 74 -4.05 6.71 -20.55
N GLY A 75 -5.27 6.91 -21.06
CA GLY A 75 -5.52 7.74 -22.24
C GLY A 75 -5.85 6.91 -23.48
N ALA A 76 -5.02 6.99 -24.51
CA ALA A 76 -5.30 6.37 -25.81
C ALA A 76 -5.35 4.82 -25.73
N PRO A 77 -6.08 4.13 -26.64
CA PRO A 77 -6.28 2.68 -26.57
C PRO A 77 -4.99 1.84 -26.47
N GLU A 78 -3.91 2.31 -27.07
CA GLU A 78 -2.60 1.68 -27.04
C GLU A 78 -1.93 1.77 -25.65
N MET A 79 -2.15 2.86 -24.92
CA MET A 79 -1.70 3.01 -23.52
C MET A 79 -2.50 2.08 -22.60
N VAL A 80 -3.82 1.98 -22.83
CA VAL A 80 -4.68 1.00 -22.14
C VAL A 80 -4.19 -0.43 -22.41
N ALA A 81 -3.80 -0.75 -23.64
CA ALA A 81 -3.26 -2.05 -23.97
C ALA A 81 -1.95 -2.34 -23.21
N ILE A 82 -1.06 -1.36 -23.04
CA ILE A 82 0.15 -1.54 -22.22
C ILE A 82 -0.23 -1.82 -20.76
N ARG A 83 -1.08 -0.99 -20.13
CA ARG A 83 -1.55 -1.21 -18.74
C ARG A 83 -2.12 -2.61 -18.56
N LYS A 84 -2.86 -3.11 -19.56
CA LYS A 84 -3.51 -4.41 -19.48
C LYS A 84 -2.57 -5.59 -19.64
N ASN A 85 -1.62 -5.50 -20.58
CA ASN A 85 -0.78 -6.63 -20.94
C ASN A 85 0.57 -6.66 -20.22
N PHE A 86 1.06 -5.52 -19.71
CA PHE A 86 2.26 -5.49 -18.89
C PHE A 86 1.95 -5.98 -17.46
N ALA A 87 2.68 -7.00 -17.02
CA ALA A 87 2.63 -7.53 -15.66
C ALA A 87 3.92 -8.30 -15.34
N VAL A 88 4.54 -7.99 -14.20
CA VAL A 88 5.68 -8.73 -13.66
C VAL A 88 5.29 -9.29 -12.31
N ASN A 89 5.37 -10.61 -12.12
CA ASN A 89 5.05 -11.19 -10.80
C ASN A 89 6.05 -10.69 -9.76
N ASP A 90 5.56 -10.33 -8.58
CA ASP A 90 6.35 -9.89 -7.44
C ASP A 90 6.11 -10.80 -6.23
N ASN A 91 7.19 -11.32 -5.65
CA ASN A 91 7.11 -12.16 -4.44
C ASN A 91 7.38 -11.28 -3.22
N ASN A 92 6.33 -10.66 -2.68
CA ASN A 92 6.43 -9.78 -1.51
C ASN A 92 5.68 -10.32 -0.28
N MET A 93 6.14 -9.85 0.89
CA MET A 93 5.52 -10.18 2.16
C MET A 93 4.18 -9.48 2.35
N PHE A 94 4.10 -8.20 1.98
CA PHE A 94 2.96 -7.33 2.25
C PHE A 94 1.62 -7.94 1.85
N VAL A 95 1.46 -8.31 0.57
CA VAL A 95 0.21 -8.89 0.06
C VAL A 95 -0.10 -10.23 0.74
N THR A 96 0.93 -11.02 0.99
CA THR A 96 0.82 -12.33 1.59
C THR A 96 0.32 -12.21 3.03
N ALA A 97 0.83 -11.22 3.74
CA ALA A 97 0.47 -10.92 5.10
C ALA A 97 -0.97 -10.37 5.20
N TRP A 98 -1.36 -9.45 4.33
CA TRP A 98 -2.72 -8.90 4.33
C TRP A 98 -3.81 -9.89 3.93
N ILE A 99 -3.59 -10.72 2.90
CA ILE A 99 -4.52 -11.79 2.56
C ILE A 99 -4.68 -12.75 3.75
N THR A 100 -3.56 -13.12 4.38
CA THR A 100 -3.58 -14.00 5.56
C THR A 100 -4.34 -13.34 6.73
N ALA A 101 -4.19 -12.03 6.93
CA ALA A 101 -4.94 -11.28 7.94
C ALA A 101 -6.44 -11.31 7.67
N CYS A 102 -6.88 -11.10 6.43
CA CYS A 102 -8.29 -11.22 6.05
C CYS A 102 -8.83 -12.64 6.33
N LEU A 103 -8.08 -13.69 6.00
CA LEU A 103 -8.47 -15.07 6.31
C LEU A 103 -8.56 -15.31 7.82
N LEU A 104 -7.58 -14.84 8.60
CA LEU A 104 -7.61 -14.96 10.05
C LEU A 104 -8.79 -14.20 10.68
N GLU A 105 -9.15 -13.04 10.16
CA GLU A 105 -10.34 -12.31 10.63
C GLU A 105 -11.64 -13.03 10.31
N ILE A 106 -11.76 -13.61 9.11
CA ILE A 106 -12.91 -14.46 8.76
C ILE A 106 -13.00 -15.63 9.75
N GLN A 107 -11.86 -16.25 10.08
CA GLN A 107 -11.79 -17.32 11.07
C GLN A 107 -12.20 -16.85 12.47
N ALA A 108 -11.74 -15.66 12.89
CA ALA A 108 -12.03 -15.08 14.20
C ALA A 108 -13.50 -14.67 14.37
N LEU A 109 -14.15 -14.17 13.31
CA LEU A 109 -15.59 -13.93 13.27
C LEU A 109 -16.40 -15.22 13.48
N GLY A 110 -15.82 -16.38 13.11
CA GLY A 110 -16.47 -17.68 13.11
C GLY A 110 -17.62 -17.77 12.09
N GLY A 111 -18.46 -18.79 12.22
CA GLY A 111 -19.56 -19.08 11.28
C GLY A 111 -19.36 -20.39 10.53
N GLU A 112 -20.19 -20.61 9.51
CA GLU A 112 -20.19 -21.85 8.72
C GLU A 112 -18.96 -21.98 7.82
N PHE A 113 -18.53 -20.87 7.19
CA PHE A 113 -17.33 -20.88 6.37
C PHE A 113 -16.08 -20.71 7.23
N LYS A 114 -15.06 -21.52 6.94
CA LYS A 114 -13.74 -21.44 7.57
C LYS A 114 -12.66 -21.51 6.49
N PRO A 115 -11.71 -20.55 6.46
CA PRO A 115 -10.54 -20.64 5.59
C PRO A 115 -9.74 -21.92 5.84
N LYS A 116 -9.07 -22.43 4.80
CA LYS A 116 -8.21 -23.59 4.92
C LYS A 116 -6.98 -23.24 5.75
N ARG A 117 -6.80 -23.94 6.86
CA ARG A 117 -5.65 -23.79 7.75
C ARG A 117 -4.31 -23.95 7.03
N GLU A 118 -4.22 -24.85 6.05
CA GLU A 118 -3.02 -25.07 5.24
C GLU A 118 -2.58 -23.79 4.50
N GLN A 119 -3.52 -22.95 4.03
CA GLN A 119 -3.16 -21.70 3.37
C GLN A 119 -2.45 -20.75 4.33
N ILE A 120 -2.93 -20.67 5.57
CA ILE A 120 -2.33 -19.85 6.63
C ILE A 120 -0.95 -20.41 6.99
N ASP A 121 -0.83 -21.72 7.16
CA ASP A 121 0.44 -22.37 7.51
C ASP A 121 1.54 -22.12 6.46
N LEU A 122 1.19 -22.23 5.16
CA LEU A 122 2.08 -21.94 4.04
C LEU A 122 2.48 -20.45 3.98
N ALA A 123 1.55 -19.55 4.25
CA ALA A 123 1.84 -18.12 4.28
C ALA A 123 2.79 -17.76 5.43
N LEU A 124 2.63 -18.37 6.61
CA LEU A 124 3.54 -18.15 7.74
C LEU A 124 4.96 -18.65 7.45
N ASP A 125 5.11 -19.78 6.75
CA ASP A 125 6.44 -20.24 6.27
C ASP A 125 7.09 -19.26 5.29
N ALA A 126 6.29 -18.64 4.43
CA ALA A 126 6.79 -17.64 3.49
C ALA A 126 7.21 -16.36 4.22
N ILE A 127 6.32 -15.78 5.02
CA ILE A 127 6.52 -14.52 5.76
C ILE A 127 7.76 -14.61 6.68
N GLY A 128 7.99 -15.75 7.34
CA GLY A 128 9.15 -15.96 8.20
C GLY A 128 10.53 -15.85 7.51
N LYS A 129 10.58 -15.70 6.18
CA LYS A 129 11.82 -15.51 5.41
C LYS A 129 12.19 -14.03 5.20
N TYR A 130 11.32 -13.10 5.58
CA TYR A 130 11.42 -11.66 5.28
C TYR A 130 11.93 -10.82 6.46
N HIS A 131 12.51 -11.45 7.49
CA HIS A 131 13.15 -10.70 8.58
C HIS A 131 14.41 -9.96 8.10
N ASP A 132 14.68 -8.78 8.66
CA ASP A 132 15.91 -8.06 8.39
C ASP A 132 17.15 -8.83 8.90
N LYS A 133 18.03 -9.20 7.97
CA LYS A 133 19.28 -9.93 8.20
C LYS A 133 20.48 -8.99 8.35
N ASN A 134 20.30 -7.68 8.24
CA ASN A 134 21.36 -6.69 8.37
C ASN A 134 21.70 -6.30 9.81
N VAL A 135 21.01 -6.88 10.79
CA VAL A 135 21.28 -6.76 12.22
C VAL A 135 21.93 -8.02 12.77
N ASN A 136 22.72 -7.88 13.84
CA ASN A 136 23.46 -8.98 14.48
C ASN A 136 22.70 -9.63 15.65
N TYR A 137 21.39 -9.42 15.74
CA TYR A 137 20.51 -9.94 16.77
C TYR A 137 19.22 -10.43 16.11
N ASN A 138 18.50 -11.36 16.76
CA ASN A 138 17.17 -11.74 16.29
C ASN A 138 16.27 -10.52 16.28
N THR A 139 15.58 -10.28 15.18
CA THR A 139 14.70 -9.12 15.00
C THR A 139 13.33 -9.55 14.51
N SER A 140 12.32 -8.78 14.86
CA SER A 140 10.96 -8.93 14.29
C SER A 140 10.65 -7.83 13.27
N VAL A 141 11.67 -7.03 12.91
CA VAL A 141 11.62 -6.08 11.80
C VAL A 141 11.62 -6.84 10.47
N MET A 142 10.73 -6.45 9.58
CA MET A 142 10.47 -7.13 8.31
C MET A 142 10.87 -6.27 7.11
N THR A 143 11.21 -6.91 6.00
CA THR A 143 11.43 -6.29 4.69
C THR A 143 10.33 -6.66 3.71
N PHE A 144 9.98 -5.76 2.80
CA PHE A 144 9.01 -6.02 1.74
C PHE A 144 9.37 -7.20 0.83
N TRP A 145 10.63 -7.27 0.40
CA TRP A 145 11.18 -8.36 -0.44
C TRP A 145 12.10 -9.30 0.35
N PRO A 146 12.32 -10.54 -0.13
CA PRO A 146 13.32 -11.41 0.49
C PRO A 146 14.71 -10.80 0.34
N GLN A 147 15.50 -10.86 1.41
CA GLN A 147 16.88 -10.40 1.37
C GLN A 147 17.82 -11.47 0.81
N LEU A 148 18.61 -11.08 -0.19
CA LEU A 148 19.72 -11.85 -0.76
C LEU A 148 21.06 -11.26 -0.33
N TYR A 149 22.02 -12.12 0.02
CA TYR A 149 23.35 -11.67 0.43
C TYR A 149 24.18 -11.31 -0.80
N ASN A 150 24.69 -10.10 -0.84
CA ASN A 150 25.59 -9.65 -1.89
C ASN A 150 27.04 -9.79 -1.39
N ASP A 151 27.76 -10.75 -1.97
CA ASP A 151 29.14 -11.05 -1.61
C ASP A 151 30.14 -9.94 -1.94
N THR A 152 29.83 -9.06 -2.89
CA THR A 152 30.72 -7.97 -3.31
C THR A 152 30.70 -6.85 -2.27
N VAL A 153 29.50 -6.42 -1.87
CA VAL A 153 29.33 -5.31 -0.91
C VAL A 153 29.19 -5.79 0.55
N LYS A 154 29.22 -7.11 0.76
CA LYS A 154 29.10 -7.79 2.07
C LYS A 154 27.87 -7.36 2.85
N LYS A 155 26.72 -7.23 2.16
CA LYS A 155 25.46 -6.74 2.73
C LYS A 155 24.27 -7.54 2.22
N TRP A 156 23.23 -7.70 3.04
CA TRP A 156 21.96 -8.25 2.59
C TRP A 156 21.14 -7.15 1.91
N GLN A 157 20.59 -7.44 0.73
CA GLN A 157 19.82 -6.50 -0.09
C GLN A 157 18.40 -7.02 -0.28
N SER A 158 17.41 -6.17 -0.03
CA SER A 158 15.99 -6.43 -0.31
C SER A 158 15.67 -5.91 -1.70
N THR A 159 15.25 -6.78 -2.62
CA THR A 159 15.05 -6.40 -4.02
C THR A 159 14.07 -7.34 -4.77
N PRO A 160 13.28 -6.86 -5.75
CA PRO A 160 12.35 -7.67 -6.51
C PRO A 160 13.07 -8.43 -7.63
N GLU A 161 13.35 -9.71 -7.40
CA GLU A 161 14.12 -10.58 -8.31
C GLU A 161 13.59 -10.56 -9.76
N ASN A 162 12.26 -10.69 -9.94
CA ASN A 162 11.65 -10.74 -11.27
C ASN A 162 11.72 -9.39 -12.01
N LEU A 163 11.59 -8.26 -11.30
CA LEU A 163 11.71 -6.93 -11.90
C LEU A 163 13.16 -6.63 -12.31
N LEU A 164 14.13 -6.96 -11.45
CA LEU A 164 15.55 -6.84 -11.82
C LEU A 164 15.90 -7.72 -13.03
N GLN A 165 15.35 -8.94 -13.09
CA GLN A 165 15.52 -9.82 -14.25
C GLN A 165 14.96 -9.17 -15.53
N LEU A 166 13.80 -8.50 -15.46
CA LEU A 166 13.24 -7.78 -16.62
C LEU A 166 14.20 -6.69 -17.11
N PHE A 167 14.76 -5.87 -16.21
CA PHE A 167 15.73 -4.84 -16.60
C PHE A 167 16.97 -5.43 -17.28
N GLN A 168 17.51 -6.54 -16.76
CA GLN A 168 18.67 -7.22 -17.37
C GLN A 168 18.36 -7.83 -18.74
N LEU A 169 17.11 -8.23 -18.99
CA LEU A 169 16.70 -8.73 -20.30
C LEU A 169 16.65 -7.60 -21.35
N SER A 170 16.34 -6.37 -20.92
CA SER A 170 16.29 -5.21 -21.82
C SER A 170 17.64 -4.88 -22.45
N ASP A 171 18.75 -5.15 -21.75
CA ASP A 171 20.11 -4.94 -22.25
C ASP A 171 20.46 -5.82 -23.48
N LYS A 172 19.73 -6.91 -23.68
CA LYS A 172 19.96 -7.88 -24.77
C LYS A 172 18.99 -7.71 -25.93
N PHE A 173 18.06 -6.76 -25.84
CA PHE A 173 16.96 -6.59 -26.79
C PHE A 173 17.33 -5.58 -27.88
N PRO A 174 16.95 -5.81 -29.16
CA PRO A 174 17.24 -4.87 -30.25
C PRO A 174 16.27 -3.68 -30.23
N VAL A 175 16.35 -2.87 -29.16
CA VAL A 175 15.43 -1.76 -28.85
C VAL A 175 15.23 -0.82 -30.03
N LYS A 176 16.31 -0.34 -30.65
CA LYS A 176 16.25 0.61 -31.77
C LYS A 176 15.41 0.10 -32.95
N SER A 177 15.55 -1.17 -33.29
CA SER A 177 14.78 -1.79 -34.37
C SER A 177 13.29 -1.91 -34.02
N VAL A 178 12.96 -2.11 -32.73
CA VAL A 178 11.57 -2.15 -32.27
C VAL A 178 10.96 -0.76 -32.22
N GLU A 179 11.68 0.24 -31.75
CA GLU A 179 11.23 1.64 -31.79
C GLU A 179 10.96 2.14 -33.20
N GLU A 180 11.87 1.84 -34.15
CA GLU A 180 11.68 2.18 -35.57
C GLU A 180 10.43 1.50 -36.13
N LEU A 181 10.24 0.21 -35.84
CA LEU A 181 9.05 -0.53 -36.27
C LEU A 181 7.76 0.05 -35.67
N LEU A 182 7.75 0.37 -34.36
CA LEU A 182 6.60 0.97 -33.70
C LEU A 182 6.26 2.33 -34.30
N LYS A 183 7.26 3.18 -34.57
CA LYS A 183 7.06 4.47 -35.25
C LYS A 183 6.47 4.27 -36.65
N LEU A 184 6.95 3.28 -37.42
CA LEU A 184 6.41 2.94 -38.74
C LEU A 184 4.96 2.42 -38.69
N MET A 185 4.57 1.77 -37.59
CA MET A 185 3.21 1.27 -37.36
C MET A 185 2.24 2.33 -36.78
N GLY A 186 2.70 3.58 -36.60
CA GLY A 186 1.89 4.64 -36.00
C GLY A 186 1.82 4.59 -34.47
N LEU A 187 2.67 3.78 -33.82
CA LEU A 187 2.77 3.62 -32.36
C LEU A 187 3.96 4.42 -31.79
N GLY A 188 4.17 5.64 -32.30
CA GLY A 188 5.29 6.50 -31.90
C GLY A 188 5.29 6.88 -30.42
N ASP A 189 4.12 6.98 -29.81
CA ASP A 189 3.98 7.27 -28.37
C ASP A 189 4.47 6.08 -27.52
N ILE A 190 4.19 4.85 -27.94
CA ILE A 190 4.75 3.64 -27.29
C ILE A 190 6.28 3.63 -27.42
N ALA A 191 6.81 3.95 -28.61
CA ALA A 191 8.25 4.00 -28.81
C ALA A 191 8.91 5.03 -27.87
N THR A 192 8.26 6.18 -27.65
CA THR A 192 8.74 7.22 -26.73
C THR A 192 8.71 6.75 -25.27
N VAL A 193 7.66 6.04 -24.86
CA VAL A 193 7.57 5.44 -23.52
C VAL A 193 8.65 4.38 -23.30
N MET A 194 8.88 3.52 -24.29
CA MET A 194 9.94 2.50 -24.23
C MET A 194 11.31 3.15 -24.09
N ASP A 195 11.61 4.16 -24.91
CA ASP A 195 12.85 4.91 -24.85
C ASP A 195 13.07 5.53 -23.47
N HIS A 196 12.03 6.16 -22.90
CA HIS A 196 12.07 6.73 -21.56
C HIS A 196 12.35 5.68 -20.46
N LEU A 197 11.62 4.56 -20.45
CA LEU A 197 11.81 3.47 -19.50
C LEU A 197 13.23 2.89 -19.54
N LEU A 198 13.83 2.82 -20.73
CA LEU A 198 15.18 2.29 -20.93
C LEU A 198 16.25 3.28 -20.51
N HIS A 199 16.06 4.57 -20.77
CA HIS A 199 16.94 5.63 -20.27
C HIS A 199 16.93 5.71 -18.74
N GLU A 200 15.80 5.41 -18.10
CA GLU A 200 15.64 5.45 -16.65
C GLU A 200 15.88 4.10 -15.94
N LYS A 201 16.21 3.03 -16.68
CA LYS A 201 16.30 1.66 -16.14
C LYS A 201 17.24 1.53 -14.93
N ASP A 202 18.38 2.22 -14.96
CA ASP A 202 19.39 2.12 -13.90
C ASP A 202 18.94 2.86 -12.64
N MET A 203 18.20 3.97 -12.81
CA MET A 203 17.54 4.67 -11.72
C MET A 203 16.45 3.80 -11.07
N PHE A 204 15.60 3.16 -11.88
CA PHE A 204 14.58 2.24 -11.37
C PHE A 204 15.20 1.04 -10.66
N ALA A 205 16.24 0.44 -11.24
CA ALA A 205 16.96 -0.67 -10.62
C ALA A 205 17.54 -0.26 -9.25
N ALA A 206 18.16 0.91 -9.16
CA ALA A 206 18.67 1.45 -7.88
C ALA A 206 17.55 1.72 -6.86
N ALA A 207 16.40 2.24 -7.30
CA ALA A 207 15.25 2.52 -6.43
C ALA A 207 14.62 1.25 -5.82
N PHE A 208 14.85 0.08 -6.43
CA PHE A 208 14.37 -1.22 -5.95
C PHE A 208 15.30 -1.93 -4.96
N HIS A 209 16.19 -1.16 -4.31
CA HIS A 209 17.04 -1.59 -3.22
C HIS A 209 16.66 -0.87 -1.92
N ILE A 210 15.59 -1.34 -1.27
CA ILE A 210 14.94 -0.64 -0.15
C ILE A 210 15.35 -1.20 1.22
N PRO A 211 15.32 -0.37 2.28
CA PRO A 211 15.51 -0.84 3.66
C PRO A 211 14.22 -1.54 4.18
N PRO A 212 14.26 -2.13 5.38
CA PRO A 212 13.04 -2.51 6.10
C PRO A 212 12.12 -1.31 6.33
N ASP A 213 10.83 -1.57 6.52
CA ASP A 213 9.81 -0.54 6.73
C ASP A 213 8.86 -0.91 7.88
N PHE A 214 8.15 0.11 8.38
CA PHE A 214 7.19 -0.07 9.47
C PHE A 214 5.90 -0.75 9.01
N ASP A 215 5.61 -0.74 7.71
CA ASP A 215 4.35 -1.25 7.19
C ASP A 215 4.32 -2.77 7.28
N ASP A 216 5.24 -3.46 6.58
CA ASP A 216 5.40 -4.91 6.65
C ASP A 216 5.63 -5.38 8.09
N THR A 217 6.46 -4.64 8.83
CA THR A 217 6.76 -4.95 10.22
C THR A 217 5.48 -5.02 11.06
N PHE A 218 4.61 -4.01 10.99
CA PHE A 218 3.42 -3.96 11.83
C PHE A 218 2.22 -4.75 11.28
N VAL A 219 2.14 -5.04 9.97
CA VAL A 219 1.22 -6.10 9.48
C VAL A 219 1.56 -7.43 10.13
N ASN A 220 2.85 -7.80 10.15
CA ASN A 220 3.29 -9.07 10.73
C ASN A 220 3.06 -9.14 12.24
N ILE A 221 3.23 -8.02 12.96
CA ILE A 221 2.85 -7.95 14.38
C ILE A 221 1.34 -8.13 14.56
N GLY A 222 0.51 -7.49 13.73
CA GLY A 222 -0.95 -7.68 13.74
C GLY A 222 -1.38 -9.11 13.44
N LEU A 223 -0.69 -9.80 12.52
CA LEU A 223 -0.90 -11.23 12.25
C LEU A 223 -0.64 -12.09 13.49
N GLY A 224 0.46 -11.82 14.21
CA GLY A 224 0.77 -12.50 15.46
C GLY A 224 -0.34 -12.33 16.50
N SER A 225 -0.93 -11.14 16.60
CA SER A 225 -2.08 -10.88 17.48
C SER A 225 -3.30 -11.71 17.10
N LEU A 226 -3.68 -11.75 15.82
CA LEU A 226 -4.81 -12.55 15.33
C LEU A 226 -4.61 -14.05 15.62
N LEU A 227 -3.42 -14.59 15.33
CA LEU A 227 -3.09 -16.01 15.59
C LEU A 227 -3.22 -16.36 17.07
N LYS A 228 -2.80 -15.45 17.95
CA LYS A 228 -2.86 -15.64 19.41
C LYS A 228 -4.28 -15.70 19.93
N GLU A 229 -5.20 -14.92 19.33
CA GLU A 229 -6.58 -14.79 19.79
C GLU A 229 -7.51 -15.90 19.28
N ILE A 230 -7.16 -16.57 18.17
CA ILE A 230 -8.00 -17.60 17.56
C ILE A 230 -7.85 -18.96 18.27
N PRO A 231 -8.94 -19.53 18.84
CA PRO A 231 -8.88 -20.87 19.45
C PRO A 231 -8.46 -21.95 18.44
N GLY A 232 -7.54 -22.83 18.87
CA GLY A 232 -7.01 -23.93 18.05
C GLY A 232 -5.86 -23.53 17.11
N TYR A 233 -5.40 -22.28 17.16
CA TYR A 233 -4.28 -21.80 16.33
C TYR A 233 -2.98 -21.62 17.15
N SER A 234 -2.90 -22.19 18.35
CA SER A 234 -1.75 -22.04 19.27
C SER A 234 -0.42 -22.51 18.69
N ASP A 235 -0.42 -23.55 17.87
CA ASP A 235 0.76 -24.07 17.17
C ASP A 235 1.16 -23.20 15.97
N LEU A 236 0.20 -22.62 15.23
CA LEU A 236 0.51 -21.61 14.21
C LEU A 236 1.05 -20.31 14.84
N PHE A 237 0.50 -19.91 15.98
CA PHE A 237 1.03 -18.82 16.78
C PHE A 237 2.46 -19.13 17.26
N ALA A 238 2.71 -20.35 17.77
CA ALA A 238 4.05 -20.76 18.18
C ALA A 238 5.05 -20.75 17.00
N LYS A 239 4.61 -21.18 15.81
CA LYS A 239 5.39 -21.09 14.56
C LYS A 239 5.75 -19.65 14.24
N TRP A 240 4.77 -18.74 14.20
CA TRP A 240 5.00 -17.31 14.00
C TRP A 240 5.93 -16.72 15.07
N GLN A 241 5.74 -17.06 16.34
CA GLN A 241 6.54 -16.57 17.46
C GLN A 241 8.00 -17.05 17.36
N SER A 242 8.23 -18.25 16.82
CA SER A 242 9.59 -18.79 16.66
C SER A 242 10.47 -17.96 15.71
N THR A 243 9.86 -17.34 14.69
CA THR A 243 10.56 -16.42 13.77
C THR A 243 10.58 -14.98 14.32
N ASN A 244 9.57 -14.61 15.11
CA ASN A 244 9.43 -13.29 15.77
C ASN A 244 9.93 -13.29 17.23
N SER A 245 11.10 -13.89 17.46
CA SER A 245 11.59 -14.14 18.83
C SER A 245 11.97 -12.89 19.64
N ASN A 246 12.14 -11.74 19.00
CA ASN A 246 12.48 -10.47 19.65
C ASN A 246 11.51 -9.36 19.25
N LEU A 247 10.35 -9.34 19.89
CA LEU A 247 9.30 -8.36 19.56
C LEU A 247 9.67 -6.94 19.98
N THR A 248 10.49 -6.74 21.02
CA THR A 248 10.89 -5.39 21.46
C THR A 248 11.76 -4.66 20.44
N SER A 249 12.41 -5.38 19.53
CA SER A 249 13.17 -4.79 18.41
C SER A 249 12.32 -3.83 17.56
N VAL A 250 11.03 -4.10 17.35
CA VAL A 250 10.16 -3.22 16.53
C VAL A 250 9.82 -1.92 17.27
N LEU A 251 9.63 -1.97 18.59
CA LEU A 251 9.42 -0.77 19.42
C LEU A 251 10.70 0.07 19.53
N HIS A 252 11.86 -0.58 19.57
CA HIS A 252 13.15 0.10 19.53
C HIS A 252 13.39 0.80 18.19
N ALA A 253 13.07 0.11 17.08
CA ALA A 253 13.09 0.71 15.76
C ALA A 253 12.15 1.93 15.70
N LEU A 254 10.91 1.78 16.18
CA LEU A 254 9.93 2.86 16.19
C LEU A 254 10.45 4.11 16.91
N LYS A 255 10.98 3.97 18.13
CA LYS A 255 11.56 5.11 18.87
C LYS A 255 12.75 5.75 18.16
N ARG A 256 13.62 4.93 17.57
CA ARG A 256 14.86 5.38 16.92
C ARG A 256 14.59 6.18 15.65
N TYR A 257 13.60 5.77 14.86
CA TYR A 257 13.38 6.34 13.53
C TYR A 257 12.16 7.26 13.42
N ALA A 258 11.31 7.35 14.46
CA ALA A 258 10.18 8.27 14.48
C ALA A 258 10.59 9.69 14.04
N TYR A 259 9.83 10.26 13.10
CA TYR A 259 10.05 11.61 12.60
C TYR A 259 9.64 12.62 13.67
N ARG A 260 10.55 13.53 14.03
CA ARG A 260 10.41 14.53 15.09
C ARG A 260 10.79 15.91 14.57
N PRO A 261 9.84 16.66 13.98
CA PRO A 261 10.13 17.96 13.36
C PRO A 261 10.78 18.98 14.30
N HIS A 262 10.53 18.88 15.61
CA HIS A 262 11.02 19.85 16.61
C HIS A 262 12.31 19.41 17.30
N SER A 263 12.87 18.25 16.92
CA SER A 263 14.13 17.76 17.47
C SER A 263 15.32 18.55 16.90
N ASN A 264 16.39 18.68 17.70
CA ASN A 264 17.68 19.18 17.23
C ASN A 264 18.53 18.08 16.56
N ASN A 265 18.04 16.84 16.49
CA ASN A 265 18.75 15.72 15.86
C ASN A 265 18.36 15.61 14.39
N THR A 266 19.31 15.93 13.51
CA THR A 266 19.18 15.91 12.04
C THR A 266 18.75 14.54 11.47
N ARG A 267 18.99 13.46 12.22
CA ARG A 267 18.60 12.09 11.83
C ARG A 267 17.11 11.83 11.91
N VAL A 268 16.38 12.61 12.70
CA VAL A 268 14.96 12.41 12.97
C VAL A 268 14.12 13.63 12.68
N ASN A 269 14.70 14.81 12.46
CA ASN A 269 13.95 16.02 12.09
C ASN A 269 14.04 16.37 10.58
N THR A 270 14.71 15.54 9.76
CA THR A 270 14.80 15.70 8.30
C THR A 270 13.82 14.75 7.62
N ILE A 271 12.98 15.26 6.73
CA ILE A 271 11.94 14.51 6.04
C ILE A 271 11.82 14.90 4.56
N ASP A 272 11.15 14.06 3.78
CA ASP A 272 10.76 14.35 2.41
C ASP A 272 10.00 15.69 2.32
N PRO A 273 10.42 16.61 1.44
CA PRO A 273 9.75 17.90 1.22
C PRO A 273 8.25 17.79 0.96
N ARG A 274 7.79 16.72 0.31
CA ARG A 274 6.37 16.44 0.03
C ARG A 274 5.62 16.10 1.31
N THR A 275 6.25 15.34 2.21
CA THR A 275 5.71 15.07 3.53
C THR A 275 5.59 16.36 4.33
N TYR A 276 6.64 17.18 4.36
CA TYR A 276 6.58 18.45 5.07
C TYR A 276 5.49 19.37 4.49
N PHE A 277 5.25 19.35 3.18
CA PHE A 277 4.21 20.18 2.55
C PHE A 277 2.82 20.01 3.14
N TYR A 278 2.34 18.78 3.32
CA TYR A 278 1.03 18.57 3.93
C TYR A 278 1.11 18.62 5.47
N LEU A 279 2.21 18.12 6.05
CA LEU A 279 2.39 18.06 7.50
C LEU A 279 2.56 19.46 8.13
N HIS A 280 3.08 20.44 7.39
CA HIS A 280 3.14 21.85 7.81
C HIS A 280 1.74 22.38 8.15
N LYS A 281 0.71 22.04 7.36
CA LYS A 281 -0.68 22.44 7.64
C LYS A 281 -1.17 21.86 8.96
N PHE A 282 -0.83 20.61 9.26
CA PHE A 282 -1.13 19.97 10.55
C PHE A 282 -0.40 20.66 11.71
N LEU A 283 0.91 20.91 11.59
CA LEU A 283 1.69 21.56 12.63
C LEU A 283 1.18 22.97 12.92
N ALA A 284 0.89 23.75 11.88
CA ALA A 284 0.32 25.10 12.00
C ALA A 284 -1.08 25.08 12.66
N ALA A 285 -1.93 24.13 12.26
CA ALA A 285 -3.28 24.01 12.82
C ALA A 285 -3.30 23.54 14.28
N THR A 286 -2.33 22.71 14.70
CA THR A 286 -2.30 22.13 16.05
C THR A 286 -1.41 22.87 17.03
N ASN A 287 -0.49 23.72 16.55
CA ASN A 287 0.53 24.39 17.37
C ASN A 287 1.33 23.43 18.26
N LYS A 288 1.48 22.15 17.84
CA LYS A 288 2.31 21.19 18.57
C LYS A 288 3.76 21.66 18.53
N THR A 289 4.42 21.68 19.69
CA THR A 289 5.83 22.09 19.84
C THR A 289 6.76 20.91 20.08
N ASP A 290 6.20 19.74 20.29
CA ASP A 290 6.88 18.46 20.39
C ASP A 290 5.96 17.47 19.70
N ALA A 291 6.39 16.98 18.54
CA ALA A 291 5.58 16.11 17.70
C ALA A 291 6.42 14.91 17.25
N ALA A 292 5.84 13.73 17.24
CA ALA A 292 6.52 12.51 16.80
C ALA A 292 5.61 11.61 15.95
N PHE A 293 6.03 11.29 14.72
CA PHE A 293 5.22 10.53 13.78
C PHE A 293 5.94 9.26 13.32
N VAL A 294 5.15 8.23 13.01
CA VAL A 294 5.65 7.03 12.34
C VAL A 294 6.03 7.37 10.88
N PRO A 295 7.30 7.21 10.47
CA PRO A 295 7.67 7.32 9.07
C PRO A 295 7.44 5.99 8.35
N THR A 296 7.73 5.93 7.06
CA THR A 296 7.62 4.68 6.29
C THR A 296 8.80 3.75 6.56
N TRP A 297 10.03 4.24 6.40
CA TRP A 297 11.22 3.39 6.39
C TRP A 297 11.89 3.29 7.76
N ILE A 298 12.50 2.14 8.06
CA ILE A 298 13.31 1.89 9.26
C ILE A 298 14.77 2.23 8.93
N GLN A 299 15.00 3.50 8.62
CA GLN A 299 16.30 4.07 8.30
C GLN A 299 16.27 5.59 8.50
N ASN A 300 17.39 6.20 8.86
CA ASN A 300 17.57 7.66 8.84
C ASN A 300 18.50 8.10 7.70
N VAL A 301 18.57 9.41 7.46
CA VAL A 301 19.35 10.01 6.36
C VAL A 301 20.83 9.59 6.41
N ASP A 302 21.48 9.71 7.57
CA ASP A 302 22.90 9.32 7.73
C ASP A 302 23.14 7.85 7.35
N GLU A 303 22.24 6.95 7.78
CA GLU A 303 22.29 5.52 7.44
C GLU A 303 22.06 5.27 5.95
N ALA A 304 21.11 5.99 5.33
CA ALA A 304 20.84 5.86 3.90
C ALA A 304 22.04 6.32 3.06
N MET A 305 22.67 7.43 3.44
CA MET A 305 23.89 7.92 2.79
C MET A 305 25.02 6.89 2.93
N ALA A 306 25.25 6.38 4.14
CA ALA A 306 26.34 5.45 4.46
C ALA A 306 26.17 4.03 3.90
N LEU A 307 24.95 3.65 3.48
CA LEU A 307 24.63 2.33 2.96
C LEU A 307 24.18 2.34 1.48
N SER A 308 24.17 3.52 0.85
CA SER A 308 23.77 3.73 -0.55
C SER A 308 24.59 2.87 -1.52
N ASP A 309 25.91 2.88 -1.38
CA ASP A 309 26.86 2.08 -2.16
C ASP A 309 26.72 0.56 -1.92
N LYS A 310 26.03 0.17 -0.84
CA LYS A 310 25.73 -1.22 -0.49
C LYS A 310 24.31 -1.63 -0.90
N GLY A 311 23.56 -0.78 -1.60
CA GLY A 311 22.19 -1.04 -2.05
C GLY A 311 21.22 -1.26 -0.89
N VAL A 312 21.31 -0.42 0.15
CA VAL A 312 20.31 -0.34 1.23
C VAL A 312 20.05 1.13 1.53
N ALA A 313 19.13 1.74 0.80
CA ALA A 313 18.80 3.15 0.98
C ALA A 313 17.31 3.42 0.75
N MET A 314 16.74 4.33 1.55
CA MET A 314 15.41 4.87 1.31
C MET A 314 15.33 5.49 -0.10
N PRO A 315 14.18 5.41 -0.78
CA PRO A 315 13.90 6.20 -1.98
C PRO A 315 14.24 7.68 -1.75
N PHE A 316 14.96 8.29 -2.70
CA PHE A 316 15.43 9.69 -2.61
C PHE A 316 16.32 10.01 -1.39
N PHE A 317 16.87 9.00 -0.69
CA PHE A 317 17.73 9.12 0.49
C PHE A 317 17.12 9.84 1.70
N VAL A 318 15.79 10.06 1.67
CA VAL A 318 15.07 10.75 2.74
C VAL A 318 13.82 9.97 3.11
N ASN A 319 13.49 9.97 4.41
CA ASN A 319 12.29 9.29 4.88
C ASN A 319 11.04 10.13 4.58
N ASN A 320 9.88 9.49 4.60
CA ASN A 320 8.58 10.14 4.42
C ASN A 320 7.61 9.63 5.49
N VAL A 321 6.52 10.34 5.69
CA VAL A 321 5.36 9.84 6.43
C VAL A 321 4.28 9.55 5.39
N ASP A 322 3.80 8.31 5.36
CA ASP A 322 2.61 7.91 4.61
C ASP A 322 1.49 7.63 5.61
N VAL A 323 0.32 8.23 5.40
CA VAL A 323 -0.80 8.16 6.36
C VAL A 323 -1.38 6.74 6.46
N THR A 324 -1.30 5.95 5.39
CA THR A 324 -1.73 4.54 5.40
C THR A 324 -0.73 3.65 6.14
N VAL A 325 0.58 3.86 5.94
CA VAL A 325 1.63 3.16 6.72
C VAL A 325 1.48 3.48 8.22
N ALA A 326 1.24 4.75 8.53
CA ALA A 326 0.94 5.21 9.88
C ALA A 326 -0.31 4.52 10.46
N ALA A 327 -1.41 4.47 9.70
CA ALA A 327 -2.65 3.81 10.13
C ALA A 327 -2.45 2.31 10.41
N ASN A 328 -1.65 1.64 9.58
CA ASN A 328 -1.35 0.24 9.76
C ASN A 328 -0.40 -0.02 10.94
N THR A 329 0.61 0.83 11.13
CA THR A 329 1.49 0.77 12.30
C THR A 329 0.70 0.92 13.59
N VAL A 330 -0.21 1.90 13.64
CA VAL A 330 -1.14 2.08 14.76
C VAL A 330 -1.97 0.80 14.95
N ASN A 331 -2.52 0.22 13.88
CA ASN A 331 -3.29 -1.02 13.97
C ASN A 331 -2.49 -2.19 14.56
N GLY A 332 -1.26 -2.40 14.11
CA GLY A 332 -0.37 -3.44 14.64
C GLY A 332 -0.03 -3.23 16.11
N LEU A 333 0.29 -1.99 16.51
CA LEU A 333 0.55 -1.62 17.91
C LEU A 333 -0.67 -1.87 18.80
N THR A 334 -1.85 -1.43 18.38
CA THR A 334 -3.11 -1.62 19.13
C THR A 334 -3.41 -3.11 19.28
N SER A 335 -3.34 -3.87 18.19
CA SER A 335 -3.63 -5.30 18.19
C SER A 335 -2.67 -6.05 19.11
N ALA A 336 -1.38 -5.73 19.06
CA ALA A 336 -0.38 -6.37 19.89
C ALA A 336 -0.53 -6.05 21.38
N LEU A 337 -0.87 -4.81 21.73
CA LEU A 337 -1.12 -4.44 23.11
C LEU A 337 -2.38 -5.12 23.66
N LEU A 338 -3.49 -5.12 22.92
CA LEU A 338 -4.77 -5.64 23.40
C LEU A 338 -4.84 -7.18 23.41
N SER A 339 -4.12 -7.84 22.50
CA SER A 339 -3.91 -9.31 22.55
C SER A 339 -2.90 -9.74 23.62
N GLY A 340 -2.24 -8.79 24.29
CA GLY A 340 -1.18 -9.04 25.27
C GLY A 340 0.11 -9.58 24.66
N LEU A 341 0.32 -9.40 23.36
CA LEU A 341 1.59 -9.67 22.69
C LEU A 341 2.65 -8.67 23.15
N PHE A 342 2.25 -7.40 23.32
CA PHE A 342 2.98 -6.41 24.11
C PHE A 342 2.33 -6.23 25.47
N LYS A 343 3.15 -5.85 26.45
CA LYS A 343 2.70 -5.47 27.79
C LYS A 343 2.46 -3.96 27.84
N PRO A 344 1.58 -3.46 28.73
CA PRO A 344 1.44 -2.02 28.95
C PRO A 344 2.75 -1.31 29.30
N SER A 345 3.68 -2.00 29.97
CA SER A 345 5.01 -1.49 30.29
C SER A 345 5.93 -1.27 29.07
N ASP A 346 5.64 -1.93 27.95
CA ASP A 346 6.41 -1.79 26.71
C ASP A 346 6.04 -0.47 25.99
N PHE A 347 4.87 0.09 26.30
CA PHE A 347 4.40 1.39 25.85
C PHE A 347 4.87 2.47 26.83
N ASP A 348 6.17 2.74 26.83
CA ASP A 348 6.74 3.86 27.58
C ASP A 348 6.17 5.22 27.09
N SER A 349 6.54 6.31 27.78
CA SER A 349 6.03 7.64 27.43
C SER A 349 6.32 8.04 25.99
N ASP A 350 7.41 7.56 25.40
CA ASP A 350 7.83 7.92 24.05
C ASP A 350 7.02 7.14 23.00
N ILE A 351 6.80 5.84 23.19
CA ILE A 351 5.88 5.05 22.34
C ILE A 351 4.46 5.62 22.40
N GLN A 352 3.97 5.96 23.59
CA GLN A 352 2.65 6.56 23.75
C GLN A 352 2.54 7.91 23.03
N HIS A 353 3.62 8.71 23.05
CA HIS A 353 3.69 9.99 22.35
C HIS A 353 3.62 9.81 20.83
N ILE A 354 4.49 8.97 20.26
CA ILE A 354 4.51 8.64 18.82
C ILE A 354 3.14 8.13 18.38
N TYR A 355 2.53 7.22 19.14
CA TYR A 355 1.22 6.67 18.81
C TYR A 355 0.15 7.77 18.76
N LYS A 356 0.04 8.62 19.80
CA LYS A 356 -1.01 9.65 19.88
C LYS A 356 -0.90 10.67 18.75
N ASP A 357 0.30 11.15 18.50
CA ASP A 357 0.55 12.16 17.47
C ASP A 357 0.30 11.60 16.07
N THR A 358 0.65 10.34 15.85
CA THR A 358 0.35 9.64 14.60
C THR A 358 -1.16 9.50 14.41
N VAL A 359 -1.93 9.16 15.46
CA VAL A 359 -3.40 9.14 15.40
C VAL A 359 -3.97 10.54 15.12
N ASP A 360 -3.48 11.57 15.81
CA ASP A 360 -3.91 12.95 15.60
C ASP A 360 -3.67 13.37 14.13
N LEU A 361 -2.53 13.00 13.55
CA LEU A 361 -2.21 13.25 12.14
C LEU A 361 -3.15 12.49 11.18
N ILE A 362 -3.38 11.19 11.42
CA ILE A 362 -4.31 10.38 10.60
C ILE A 362 -5.69 11.03 10.59
N ILE A 363 -6.19 11.44 11.77
CA ILE A 363 -7.50 12.08 11.89
C ILE A 363 -7.53 13.41 11.16
N TYR A 364 -6.49 14.23 11.29
CA TYR A 364 -6.40 15.51 10.59
C TYR A 364 -6.44 15.33 9.07
N GLU A 365 -5.63 14.41 8.52
CA GLU A 365 -5.57 14.18 7.08
C GLU A 365 -6.89 13.59 6.56
N ILE A 366 -7.49 12.62 7.24
CA ILE A 366 -8.81 12.09 6.88
C ILE A 366 -9.87 13.20 6.91
N THR A 367 -9.86 14.05 7.94
CA THR A 367 -10.84 15.12 8.09
C THR A 367 -10.68 16.26 7.08
N GLY A 368 -9.43 16.54 6.70
CA GLY A 368 -9.03 17.56 5.73
C GLY A 368 -8.98 17.09 4.27
N ASN A 369 -9.49 15.89 3.95
CA ASN A 369 -9.36 15.28 2.61
C ASN A 369 -7.89 15.25 2.14
N PHE A 370 -7.03 14.72 2.99
CA PHE A 370 -5.60 14.53 2.78
C PHE A 370 -4.90 15.84 2.36
N SER A 371 -5.27 16.94 3.02
CA SER A 371 -4.74 18.27 2.73
C SER A 371 -4.89 18.71 1.27
N SER A 372 -5.88 18.13 0.56
CA SER A 372 -6.12 18.22 -0.90
C SER A 372 -4.98 17.69 -1.79
N ARG A 373 -4.04 16.96 -1.20
CA ARG A 373 -2.86 16.36 -1.85
C ARG A 373 -2.75 14.88 -1.48
N ARG A 374 -3.79 14.13 -1.86
CA ARG A 374 -3.88 12.68 -1.63
C ARG A 374 -2.67 11.93 -2.17
N ASP A 375 -2.11 12.37 -3.30
CA ASP A 375 -0.90 11.80 -3.90
C ASP A 375 0.35 11.92 -3.02
N LEU A 376 0.40 12.90 -2.11
CA LEU A 376 1.51 13.12 -1.18
C LEU A 376 1.24 12.48 0.19
N ALA A 377 0.05 12.71 0.77
CA ALA A 377 -0.29 12.12 2.07
C ALA A 377 -0.39 10.59 2.02
N LEU A 378 -0.83 10.06 0.86
CA LEU A 378 -0.88 8.64 0.54
C LEU A 378 0.18 8.30 -0.52
N THR A 379 1.44 8.53 -0.15
CA THR A 379 2.61 8.39 -1.04
C THR A 379 2.72 7.00 -1.67
N TYR A 380 2.38 5.93 -0.96
CA TYR A 380 2.46 4.56 -1.47
C TYR A 380 1.08 3.93 -1.70
N TYR A 381 0.05 4.37 -0.97
CA TYR A 381 -1.28 3.74 -0.94
C TYR A 381 -2.37 4.66 -1.52
N PRO A 382 -2.47 4.82 -2.84
CA PRO A 382 -3.26 5.88 -3.47
C PRO A 382 -4.75 5.87 -3.10
N SER A 383 -5.29 4.73 -2.65
CA SER A 383 -6.68 4.61 -2.27
C SER A 383 -6.97 5.16 -0.88
N LYS A 384 -7.85 6.16 -0.81
CA LYS A 384 -8.35 6.66 0.47
C LYS A 384 -9.22 5.63 1.21
N LEU A 385 -9.93 4.77 0.48
CA LEU A 385 -10.81 3.75 1.07
C LEU A 385 -9.99 2.65 1.75
N GLU A 386 -8.79 2.36 1.25
CA GLU A 386 -7.83 1.48 1.93
C GLU A 386 -7.32 2.12 3.24
N CYS A 387 -6.92 3.40 3.21
CA CYS A 387 -6.56 4.15 4.42
C CYS A 387 -7.70 4.19 5.46
N PHE A 388 -8.94 4.40 5.02
CA PHE A 388 -10.10 4.38 5.90
C PHE A 388 -10.34 2.99 6.48
N TRP A 389 -10.19 1.94 5.66
CA TRP A 389 -10.33 0.58 6.13
C TRP A 389 -9.29 0.25 7.21
N PHE A 390 -8.00 0.57 6.99
CA PHE A 390 -6.95 0.35 7.99
C PHE A 390 -7.23 1.09 9.29
N THR A 391 -7.62 2.36 9.21
CA THR A 391 -7.99 3.17 10.38
C THR A 391 -9.20 2.58 11.12
N SER A 392 -10.20 2.08 10.39
CA SER A 392 -11.41 1.49 10.97
C SER A 392 -11.15 0.18 11.73
N ARG A 393 -10.07 -0.55 11.40
CA ARG A 393 -9.66 -1.76 12.13
C ARG A 393 -9.21 -1.41 13.54
N THR A 394 -8.39 -0.36 13.70
CA THR A 394 -7.97 0.16 15.01
C THR A 394 -9.18 0.58 15.85
N LEU A 395 -10.12 1.33 15.25
CA LEU A 395 -11.36 1.71 15.92
C LEU A 395 -12.12 0.47 16.42
N THR A 396 -12.28 -0.54 15.57
CA THR A 396 -13.06 -1.75 15.90
C THR A 396 -12.42 -2.50 17.06
N ILE A 397 -11.09 -2.69 17.03
CA ILE A 397 -10.34 -3.39 18.07
C ILE A 397 -10.45 -2.67 19.42
N LEU A 398 -10.27 -1.34 19.44
CA LEU A 398 -10.40 -0.54 20.65
C LEU A 398 -11.81 -0.61 21.24
N ARG A 399 -12.83 -0.43 20.40
CA ARG A 399 -14.23 -0.44 20.83
C ARG A 399 -14.64 -1.81 21.37
N ASP A 400 -14.34 -2.88 20.66
CA ASP A 400 -14.75 -4.23 21.06
C ASP A 400 -14.02 -4.70 22.32
N PHE A 401 -12.76 -4.28 22.53
CA PHE A 401 -12.06 -4.49 23.78
C PHE A 401 -12.71 -3.69 24.92
N TYR A 402 -12.98 -2.40 24.70
CA TYR A 402 -13.55 -1.50 25.71
C TYR A 402 -14.94 -1.92 26.19
N LYS A 403 -15.74 -2.57 25.33
CA LYS A 403 -17.03 -3.20 25.72
C LYS A 403 -16.85 -4.31 26.75
N LYS A 404 -15.70 -5.00 26.79
CA LYS A 404 -15.44 -6.17 27.63
C LYS A 404 -14.62 -5.84 28.87
N ALA A 405 -13.68 -4.91 28.76
CA ALA A 405 -12.78 -4.52 29.85
C ALA A 405 -12.27 -3.08 29.68
N PRO A 406 -11.85 -2.40 30.75
CA PRO A 406 -11.17 -1.11 30.66
C PRO A 406 -9.91 -1.20 29.80
N LEU A 407 -9.63 -0.17 29.00
CA LEU A 407 -8.42 -0.12 28.19
C LEU A 407 -7.17 -0.05 29.08
N PRO A 408 -6.08 -0.77 28.73
CA PRO A 408 -4.91 -0.90 29.62
C PRO A 408 -4.10 0.39 29.78
N LEU A 409 -4.28 1.35 28.87
CA LEU A 409 -3.62 2.66 28.90
C LEU A 409 -4.67 3.76 28.71
N LYS A 410 -4.66 4.78 29.57
CA LYS A 410 -5.59 5.92 29.52
C LYS A 410 -5.59 6.63 28.15
N MET A 411 -4.45 6.65 27.47
CA MET A 411 -4.34 7.24 26.14
C MET A 411 -5.26 6.61 25.09
N LEU A 412 -5.57 5.33 25.23
CA LEU A 412 -6.37 4.61 24.24
C LEU A 412 -7.85 5.01 24.31
N GLU A 413 -8.33 5.51 25.47
CA GLU A 413 -9.69 6.04 25.61
C GLU A 413 -9.87 7.33 24.81
N ASP A 414 -8.89 8.26 24.88
CA ASP A 414 -8.87 9.48 24.08
C ASP A 414 -8.81 9.16 22.58
N VAL A 415 -7.93 8.23 22.20
CA VAL A 415 -7.81 7.73 20.82
C VAL A 415 -9.12 7.14 20.32
N LEU A 416 -9.78 6.29 21.12
CA LEU A 416 -11.06 5.68 20.76
C LEU A 416 -12.11 6.77 20.47
N GLN A 417 -12.25 7.76 21.36
CA GLN A 417 -13.21 8.84 21.19
C GLN A 417 -12.95 9.68 19.93
N LYS A 418 -11.69 10.06 19.69
CA LYS A 418 -11.30 10.83 18.52
C LYS A 418 -11.55 10.06 17.21
N LEU A 419 -11.16 8.78 17.16
CA LEU A 419 -11.41 7.91 16.01
C LEU A 419 -12.92 7.72 15.80
N GLU A 420 -13.71 7.48 16.84
CA GLU A 420 -15.17 7.37 16.70
C GLU A 420 -15.78 8.62 16.08
N GLY A 421 -15.37 9.80 16.55
CA GLY A 421 -15.83 11.09 16.00
C GLY A 421 -15.45 11.28 14.53
N ALA A 422 -14.19 11.05 14.16
CA ALA A 422 -13.73 11.22 12.79
C ALA A 422 -14.38 10.22 11.82
N MET A 423 -14.48 8.96 12.23
CA MET A 423 -14.94 7.87 11.37
C MET A 423 -16.46 7.88 11.19
N ARG A 424 -17.24 8.09 12.26
CA ARG A 424 -18.71 8.15 12.17
C ARG A 424 -19.22 9.41 11.47
N ASN A 425 -18.46 10.51 11.51
CA ASN A 425 -18.86 11.75 10.86
C ASN A 425 -18.25 11.86 9.46
N LYS A 426 -16.98 12.24 9.36
CA LYS A 426 -16.38 12.61 8.08
C LYS A 426 -16.24 11.41 7.15
N VAL A 427 -15.67 10.29 7.61
CA VAL A 427 -15.44 9.13 6.74
C VAL A 427 -16.76 8.54 6.27
N THR A 428 -17.73 8.39 7.16
CA THR A 428 -19.06 7.92 6.77
C THR A 428 -19.69 8.84 5.73
N ALA A 429 -19.66 10.16 5.93
CA ALA A 429 -20.20 11.11 4.97
C ALA A 429 -19.49 11.04 3.61
N ASP A 430 -18.16 10.93 3.62
CA ASP A 430 -17.33 10.84 2.40
C ASP A 430 -17.66 9.57 1.60
N ILE A 431 -17.70 8.40 2.26
CA ILE A 431 -18.10 7.15 1.60
C ILE A 431 -19.52 7.27 1.03
N LEU A 432 -20.51 7.72 1.82
CA LEU A 432 -21.88 7.82 1.34
C LEU A 432 -22.04 8.79 0.16
N GLN A 433 -21.24 9.86 0.11
CA GLN A 433 -21.24 10.83 -0.98
C GLN A 433 -20.70 10.23 -2.29
N GLU A 434 -19.78 9.29 -2.21
CA GLU A 434 -19.14 8.65 -3.38
C GLU A 434 -19.88 7.40 -3.88
N ALA A 435 -20.97 7.01 -3.23
CA ALA A 435 -21.76 5.85 -3.61
C ALA A 435 -22.38 6.03 -5.01
N ILE A 436 -22.06 5.11 -5.93
CA ILE A 436 -22.60 5.10 -7.29
C ILE A 436 -23.69 4.04 -7.41
N LYS A 437 -24.89 4.45 -7.80
CA LYS A 437 -26.00 3.53 -8.06
C LYS A 437 -25.87 2.88 -9.44
N SER A 438 -25.85 1.56 -9.45
CA SER A 438 -25.94 0.75 -10.67
C SER A 438 -27.39 0.65 -11.17
N ALA A 439 -27.55 0.26 -12.45
CA ALA A 439 -28.87 0.17 -13.09
C ALA A 439 -29.81 -0.85 -12.45
N ASP A 440 -29.28 -1.89 -11.80
CA ASP A 440 -30.06 -2.92 -11.10
C ASP A 440 -30.26 -2.61 -9.60
N GLY A 441 -29.96 -1.37 -9.17
CA GLY A 441 -30.15 -0.89 -7.81
C GLY A 441 -29.07 -1.30 -6.80
N GLY A 442 -27.99 -1.95 -7.23
CA GLY A 442 -26.80 -2.14 -6.40
C GLY A 442 -25.99 -0.84 -6.25
N ILE A 443 -25.12 -0.77 -5.24
CA ILE A 443 -24.18 0.35 -5.05
C ILE A 443 -22.76 -0.15 -5.27
N TYR A 444 -21.91 0.67 -5.90
CA TYR A 444 -20.48 0.41 -6.02
C TYR A 444 -19.69 1.70 -5.86
N PHE A 445 -18.37 1.55 -5.76
CA PHE A 445 -17.41 2.62 -5.60
C PHE A 445 -16.27 2.44 -6.60
N ASP A 446 -15.81 3.54 -7.17
CA ASP A 446 -14.67 3.60 -8.08
C ASP A 446 -13.56 4.42 -7.42
N ASP A 447 -12.30 4.09 -7.68
CA ASP A 447 -11.19 4.99 -7.35
C ASP A 447 -10.64 5.57 -8.64
N PHE A 448 -9.42 5.19 -9.05
CA PHE A 448 -8.74 5.82 -10.19
C PHE A 448 -8.32 4.84 -11.29
N LEU A 449 -8.16 3.55 -10.99
CA LEU A 449 -7.56 2.64 -11.96
C LEU A 449 -8.51 2.39 -13.14
N GLY A 450 -8.05 2.74 -14.34
CA GLY A 450 -8.86 2.69 -15.55
C GLY A 450 -9.93 3.77 -15.65
N ASP A 451 -9.75 4.90 -14.95
CA ASP A 451 -10.32 6.18 -15.35
C ASP A 451 -9.35 6.96 -16.28
N GLY A 452 -9.84 7.99 -16.97
CA GLY A 452 -9.00 8.84 -17.82
C GLY A 452 -8.64 8.25 -19.20
N ASP A 453 -9.30 7.18 -19.64
CA ASP A 453 -9.08 6.55 -20.95
C ASP A 453 -10.01 7.10 -22.04
N PHE A 454 -9.61 6.96 -23.31
CA PHE A 454 -10.36 7.43 -24.47
C PHE A 454 -10.47 6.35 -25.55
N ASP A 455 -11.60 6.33 -26.27
CA ASP A 455 -11.76 5.52 -27.48
C ASP A 455 -11.00 6.12 -28.67
N ILE A 456 -10.97 5.41 -29.80
CA ILE A 456 -10.32 5.89 -31.05
C ILE A 456 -10.93 7.18 -31.62
N LYS A 457 -12.10 7.61 -31.13
CA LYS A 457 -12.78 8.86 -31.51
C LYS A 457 -12.57 9.96 -30.47
N GLY A 458 -11.82 9.70 -29.39
CA GLY A 458 -11.57 10.64 -28.30
C GLY A 458 -12.69 10.72 -27.24
N ASN A 459 -13.66 9.81 -27.25
CA ASN A 459 -14.69 9.76 -26.21
C ASN A 459 -14.13 9.11 -24.94
N ALA A 460 -14.43 9.67 -23.78
CA ALA A 460 -13.99 9.10 -22.51
C ALA A 460 -14.58 7.70 -22.28
N ILE A 461 -13.73 6.76 -21.87
CA ILE A 461 -14.09 5.42 -21.41
C ILE A 461 -13.65 5.28 -19.96
N LYS A 462 -14.52 4.68 -19.13
CA LYS A 462 -14.18 4.27 -17.77
C LYS A 462 -14.20 2.76 -17.67
N TYR A 463 -13.03 2.13 -17.55
CA TYR A 463 -12.92 0.68 -17.32
C TYR A 463 -13.12 0.32 -15.84
N ALA A 464 -12.78 1.24 -14.92
CA ALA A 464 -12.93 1.08 -13.46
C ALA A 464 -12.38 -0.28 -12.96
N GLU A 465 -11.10 -0.50 -13.22
CA GLU A 465 -10.42 -1.78 -13.00
C GLU A 465 -10.21 -2.09 -11.52
N ASP A 466 -10.36 -1.10 -10.62
CA ASP A 466 -10.31 -1.25 -9.16
C ASP A 466 -11.68 -1.35 -8.46
N ARG A 467 -12.79 -1.22 -9.20
CA ARG A 467 -14.16 -1.10 -8.64
C ARG A 467 -14.51 -2.18 -7.61
N LEU A 468 -14.15 -3.43 -7.90
CA LEU A 468 -14.43 -4.56 -7.01
C LEU A 468 -13.70 -4.41 -5.67
N PHE A 469 -12.41 -4.04 -5.72
CA PHE A 469 -11.60 -3.81 -4.53
C PHE A 469 -12.11 -2.62 -3.74
N THR A 470 -12.28 -1.49 -4.41
CA THR A 470 -12.77 -0.22 -3.84
C THR A 470 -14.12 -0.39 -3.14
N THR A 471 -15.04 -1.13 -3.77
CA THR A 471 -16.35 -1.45 -3.16
C THR A 471 -16.20 -2.34 -1.93
N SER A 472 -15.31 -3.34 -1.96
CA SER A 472 -15.05 -4.18 -0.78
C SER A 472 -14.45 -3.41 0.40
N MET A 473 -13.60 -2.42 0.13
CA MET A 473 -13.01 -1.53 1.15
C MET A 473 -14.07 -0.65 1.81
N ALA A 474 -14.95 -0.04 1.01
CA ALA A 474 -16.05 0.80 1.50
C ALA A 474 -16.99 -0.01 2.41
N VAL A 475 -17.38 -1.23 2.00
CA VAL A 475 -18.25 -2.10 2.81
C VAL A 475 -17.59 -2.50 4.12
N ASN A 476 -16.34 -2.98 4.08
CA ASN A 476 -15.61 -3.35 5.30
C ASN A 476 -15.46 -2.17 6.25
N THR A 477 -15.18 -0.97 5.72
CA THR A 477 -15.06 0.26 6.49
C THR A 477 -16.38 0.63 7.16
N LEU A 478 -17.48 0.70 6.42
CA LEU A 478 -18.79 1.04 6.99
C LEU A 478 -19.23 0.06 8.07
N ILE A 479 -19.02 -1.25 7.86
CA ILE A 479 -19.31 -2.25 8.88
C ILE A 479 -18.44 -2.04 10.12
N ASN A 480 -17.12 -1.84 9.95
CA ASN A 480 -16.21 -1.55 11.06
C ASN A 480 -16.62 -0.29 11.83
N ILE A 481 -17.09 0.76 11.15
CA ILE A 481 -17.49 2.01 11.82
C ILE A 481 -18.78 1.82 12.63
N TRP A 482 -19.78 1.14 12.06
CA TRP A 482 -21.16 1.17 12.56
C TRP A 482 -21.66 -0.12 13.21
N THR A 483 -20.82 -1.14 13.35
CA THR A 483 -21.17 -2.36 14.08
C THR A 483 -20.21 -2.63 15.23
N SER A 484 -20.62 -3.45 16.19
CA SER A 484 -19.72 -3.97 17.23
C SER A 484 -20.05 -5.43 17.53
N THR A 485 -19.08 -6.14 18.09
CA THR A 485 -19.28 -7.55 18.46
C THR A 485 -20.26 -7.69 19.62
N GLU A 486 -21.23 -8.59 19.46
CA GLU A 486 -22.22 -9.02 20.46
C GLU A 486 -22.36 -10.54 20.44
N GLY A 487 -21.70 -11.21 21.39
CA GLY A 487 -21.54 -12.67 21.36
C GLY A 487 -20.82 -13.10 20.09
N ASP A 488 -21.44 -14.01 19.33
CA ASP A 488 -20.91 -14.54 18.07
C ASP A 488 -21.37 -13.76 16.82
N THR A 489 -21.98 -12.58 17.01
CA THR A 489 -22.62 -11.78 15.97
C THR A 489 -22.16 -10.33 16.00
N LEU A 490 -22.47 -9.59 14.94
CA LEU A 490 -22.30 -8.14 14.86
C LEU A 490 -23.67 -7.48 15.01
N ALA A 491 -23.73 -6.43 15.82
CA ALA A 491 -24.92 -5.59 15.95
C ALA A 491 -24.62 -4.16 15.53
N PHE A 492 -25.57 -3.53 14.85
CA PHE A 492 -25.48 -2.10 14.55
C PHE A 492 -25.44 -1.27 15.83
N LEU A 493 -24.62 -0.23 15.83
CA LEU A 493 -24.57 0.72 16.93
C LEU A 493 -25.85 1.56 16.98
N ASN A 494 -26.19 2.03 18.17
CA ASN A 494 -27.27 2.99 18.35
C ASN A 494 -27.04 4.22 17.44
N ASN A 495 -28.13 4.71 16.84
CA ASN A 495 -28.12 5.84 15.90
C ASN A 495 -27.36 5.60 14.59
N THR A 496 -27.15 4.34 14.17
CA THR A 496 -26.67 4.06 12.82
C THR A 496 -27.64 4.63 11.78
N PRO A 497 -27.19 5.52 10.88
CA PRO A 497 -28.06 6.08 9.83
C PRO A 497 -28.60 4.99 8.91
N SER A 498 -29.87 5.10 8.50
CA SER A 498 -30.49 4.13 7.56
C SER A 498 -29.72 4.03 6.24
N SER A 499 -29.18 5.16 5.76
CA SER A 499 -28.35 5.23 4.56
C SER A 499 -27.09 4.38 4.64
N VAL A 500 -26.51 4.19 5.84
CA VAL A 500 -25.35 3.31 6.04
C VAL A 500 -25.75 1.85 5.82
N ASN A 501 -26.82 1.39 6.46
CA ASN A 501 -27.30 0.02 6.31
C ASN A 501 -27.73 -0.26 4.87
N GLU A 502 -28.48 0.67 4.24
CA GLU A 502 -28.87 0.58 2.83
C GLU A 502 -27.64 0.45 1.92
N THR A 503 -26.62 1.29 2.13
CA THR A 503 -25.38 1.26 1.34
C THR A 503 -24.64 -0.07 1.50
N ILE A 504 -24.52 -0.59 2.74
CA ILE A 504 -23.90 -1.90 3.00
C ILE A 504 -24.67 -3.00 2.23
N GLN A 505 -25.99 -3.05 2.38
CA GLN A 505 -26.82 -4.09 1.75
C GLN A 505 -26.74 -4.04 0.21
N GLN A 506 -26.89 -2.86 -0.38
CA GLN A 506 -26.86 -2.68 -1.83
C GLN A 506 -25.46 -2.93 -2.41
N SER A 507 -24.40 -2.61 -1.67
CA SER A 507 -23.02 -2.88 -2.08
C SER A 507 -22.65 -4.36 -1.96
N VAL A 508 -23.09 -5.04 -0.90
CA VAL A 508 -22.91 -6.49 -0.76
C VAL A 508 -23.66 -7.24 -1.85
N LYS A 509 -24.90 -6.84 -2.16
CA LYS A 509 -25.65 -7.39 -3.30
C LYS A 509 -24.88 -7.19 -4.61
N TRP A 510 -24.41 -5.97 -4.86
CA TRP A 510 -23.67 -5.66 -6.07
C TRP A 510 -22.38 -6.48 -6.19
N LEU A 511 -21.58 -6.58 -5.12
CA LEU A 511 -20.38 -7.42 -5.08
C LEU A 511 -20.73 -8.87 -5.38
N ASN A 512 -21.78 -9.42 -4.75
CA ASN A 512 -22.19 -10.80 -4.94
C ASN A 512 -22.61 -11.09 -6.40
N ASP A 513 -23.26 -10.13 -7.04
CA ASP A 513 -23.67 -10.24 -8.45
C ASP A 513 -22.48 -10.12 -9.43
N ASN A 514 -21.36 -9.50 -9.04
CA ASN A 514 -20.29 -9.11 -9.98
C ASN A 514 -18.90 -9.73 -9.73
N ILE A 515 -18.54 -10.09 -8.49
CA ILE A 515 -17.15 -10.46 -8.11
C ILE A 515 -16.61 -11.72 -8.80
N LEU A 516 -17.50 -12.63 -9.21
CA LEU A 516 -17.12 -13.85 -9.95
C LEU A 516 -17.20 -13.68 -11.47
N GLY A 517 -17.73 -12.56 -11.95
CA GLY A 517 -17.84 -12.26 -13.37
C GLY A 517 -16.50 -11.96 -14.03
N THR A 518 -16.46 -12.00 -15.36
CA THR A 518 -15.27 -11.70 -16.17
C THR A 518 -15.26 -10.29 -16.75
N HIS A 519 -16.40 -9.58 -16.65
CA HIS A 519 -16.61 -8.23 -17.19
C HIS A 519 -15.89 -7.13 -16.40
N LEU A 520 -15.64 -7.37 -15.11
CA LEU A 520 -14.84 -6.49 -14.26
C LEU A 520 -13.50 -7.15 -13.93
N LYS A 521 -12.46 -6.32 -13.84
CA LYS A 521 -11.16 -6.77 -13.34
C LYS A 521 -11.15 -6.64 -11.81
N PRO A 522 -10.58 -7.61 -11.09
CA PRO A 522 -10.42 -7.54 -9.64
C PRO A 522 -9.10 -6.83 -9.28
N TRP A 523 -8.64 -5.88 -10.10
CA TRP A 523 -7.38 -5.21 -9.84
C TRP A 523 -7.50 -4.27 -8.66
N ASN A 524 -6.34 -3.87 -8.16
CA ASN A 524 -6.19 -2.87 -7.13
C ASN A 524 -4.82 -2.22 -7.29
N ALA A 525 -4.66 -1.06 -6.68
CA ALA A 525 -3.36 -0.43 -6.51
C ALA A 525 -3.06 -0.41 -5.01
N PHE A 526 -2.95 -1.61 -4.41
CA PHE A 526 -2.70 -1.74 -2.97
C PHE A 526 -1.35 -1.18 -2.56
N PHE A 527 -0.43 -0.96 -3.52
CA PHE A 527 0.84 -0.29 -3.31
C PHE A 527 1.27 0.36 -4.62
N SER A 528 2.05 1.44 -4.57
CA SER A 528 2.51 2.19 -5.74
C SER A 528 3.88 2.82 -5.52
N GLY A 529 4.54 3.18 -6.62
CA GLY A 529 5.72 4.03 -6.55
C GLY A 529 5.42 5.38 -5.93
N SER A 530 6.40 5.92 -5.19
CA SER A 530 6.26 7.21 -4.52
C SER A 530 6.18 8.40 -5.49
N GLY A 531 6.64 8.24 -6.73
CA GLY A 531 6.46 9.21 -7.82
C GLY A 531 5.30 8.80 -8.74
N LYS A 532 4.29 9.65 -8.82
CA LYS A 532 3.07 9.55 -9.66
C LYS A 532 3.08 10.63 -10.76
N GLY A 533 4.22 10.79 -11.41
CA GLY A 533 4.49 11.85 -12.38
C GLY A 533 5.18 13.09 -11.78
N GLN A 534 5.54 14.03 -12.65
CA GLN A 534 6.41 15.17 -12.30
C GLN A 534 5.93 15.97 -11.10
N ALA A 535 4.63 16.25 -10.99
CA ALA A 535 4.06 17.05 -9.90
C ALA A 535 4.22 16.43 -8.50
N SER A 536 4.59 15.15 -8.42
CA SER A 536 4.74 14.40 -7.17
C SER A 536 6.20 14.09 -6.84
N LEU A 537 7.18 14.61 -7.58
CA LEU A 537 8.60 14.46 -7.24
C LEU A 537 8.99 15.42 -6.10
N PRO A 538 9.87 15.00 -5.18
CA PRO A 538 10.21 15.80 -3.99
C PRO A 538 10.99 17.07 -4.31
N PHE A 539 11.68 17.11 -5.44
CA PHE A 539 12.61 18.20 -5.80
C PHE A 539 11.93 19.55 -6.04
N TRP A 540 10.62 19.54 -6.35
CA TRP A 540 9.87 20.75 -6.68
C TRP A 540 9.25 21.42 -5.46
N TYR A 541 9.41 20.84 -4.27
CA TYR A 541 8.82 21.33 -3.03
C TYR A 541 9.87 22.07 -2.18
N PRO A 542 9.42 23.01 -1.33
CA PRO A 542 10.32 23.68 -0.39
C PRO A 542 11.21 22.71 0.37
N ALA A 543 12.52 22.98 0.35
CA ALA A 543 13.53 22.21 1.05
C ALA A 543 14.62 23.16 1.56
N ASN A 544 15.12 22.92 2.77
CA ASN A 544 16.16 23.73 3.41
C ASN A 544 17.44 22.92 3.71
N ARG A 545 17.47 21.63 3.38
CA ARG A 545 18.67 20.78 3.42
C ARG A 545 18.89 20.13 2.04
N LYS A 546 19.96 20.54 1.37
CA LYS A 546 20.34 20.10 0.02
C LYS A 546 21.82 19.77 0.03
N GLU A 547 22.15 18.48 -0.07
CA GLU A 547 23.54 18.00 0.05
C GLU A 547 23.83 16.80 -0.85
N TYR A 548 25.05 16.74 -1.38
CA TYR A 548 25.59 15.52 -2.00
C TYR A 548 25.82 14.46 -0.93
N LEU A 549 25.95 13.19 -1.33
CA LEU A 549 26.18 12.09 -0.36
C LEU A 549 27.49 12.23 0.44
N ASN A 550 28.41 13.09 0.01
CA ASN A 550 29.64 13.42 0.76
C ASN A 550 29.45 14.55 1.79
N GLY A 551 28.22 15.07 1.96
CA GLY A 551 27.87 16.16 2.88
C GLY A 551 28.06 17.57 2.33
N THR A 552 28.50 17.73 1.08
CA THR A 552 28.67 19.06 0.47
C THR A 552 27.31 19.65 0.10
N SER A 553 27.00 20.85 0.59
CA SER A 553 25.74 21.53 0.24
C SER A 553 25.73 22.08 -1.19
N PHE A 554 24.55 22.19 -1.78
CA PHE A 554 24.34 22.82 -3.09
C PHE A 554 23.06 23.68 -3.10
N ASN A 555 22.85 24.45 -4.16
CA ASN A 555 21.72 25.35 -4.34
C ASN A 555 20.88 24.98 -5.58
N ASP A 556 19.84 25.76 -5.86
CA ASP A 556 18.87 25.46 -6.93
C ASP A 556 19.27 26.00 -8.31
N ASP A 557 20.48 26.54 -8.45
CA ASP A 557 20.94 27.16 -9.70
C ASP A 557 21.09 26.11 -10.80
N MET A 558 21.49 24.89 -10.44
CA MET A 558 21.64 23.75 -11.34
C MET A 558 21.15 22.48 -10.66
N PHE A 559 20.53 21.60 -11.44
CA PHE A 559 20.21 20.26 -10.96
C PHE A 559 21.53 19.50 -10.71
N PRO A 560 21.71 18.85 -9.54
CA PRO A 560 22.98 18.23 -9.18
C PRO A 560 23.34 17.03 -10.08
N ASP A 561 24.61 16.96 -10.46
CA ASP A 561 25.19 15.80 -11.13
C ASP A 561 25.63 14.76 -10.09
N GLY A 562 24.89 13.65 -9.97
CA GLY A 562 25.24 12.53 -9.07
C GLY A 562 24.14 12.17 -8.07
N LEU A 563 24.50 11.49 -6.98
CA LEU A 563 23.58 11.15 -5.89
C LEU A 563 23.53 12.29 -4.87
N PHE A 564 22.32 12.67 -4.48
CA PHE A 564 22.07 13.82 -3.62
C PHE A 564 20.82 13.61 -2.76
N LEU A 565 20.74 14.39 -1.69
CA LEU A 565 19.62 14.52 -0.77
C LEU A 565 18.94 15.89 -0.98
N VAL A 566 17.62 15.88 -1.10
CA VAL A 566 16.76 17.07 -0.92
C VAL A 566 15.79 16.77 0.20
N GLY A 567 15.97 17.45 1.33
CA GLY A 567 15.18 17.24 2.54
C GLY A 567 14.69 18.56 3.14
N PHE A 568 13.64 18.44 3.95
CA PHE A 568 13.19 19.50 4.84
C PHE A 568 13.58 19.16 6.27
N GLU A 569 14.43 19.99 6.87
CA GLU A 569 14.91 19.90 8.24
C GLU A 569 14.13 20.85 9.15
N GLY A 570 13.58 20.33 10.24
CA GLY A 570 12.99 21.13 11.29
C GLY A 570 11.57 21.63 10.97
N THR A 571 11.24 22.82 11.47
CA THR A 571 9.97 23.52 11.21
C THR A 571 10.19 24.98 10.85
N LEU A 572 9.24 25.57 10.12
CA LEU A 572 9.18 26.99 9.81
C LEU A 572 7.83 27.58 10.23
N SER A 573 7.78 28.89 10.47
CA SER A 573 6.51 29.61 10.57
C SER A 573 5.80 29.64 9.21
N ASP A 574 4.47 29.81 9.23
CA ASP A 574 3.67 29.93 8.00
C ASP A 574 4.19 31.05 7.08
N GLU A 575 4.62 32.18 7.64
CA GLU A 575 5.19 33.28 6.87
C GLU A 575 6.46 32.85 6.11
N GLN A 576 7.39 32.20 6.81
CA GLN A 576 8.63 31.72 6.22
C GLN A 576 8.40 30.62 5.19
N TYR A 577 7.48 29.69 5.49
CA TYR A 577 7.16 28.60 4.58
C TYR A 577 6.46 29.09 3.30
N ASN A 578 5.55 30.06 3.42
CA ASN A 578 4.89 30.69 2.27
C ASN A 578 5.87 31.41 1.34
N ILE A 579 6.95 32.00 1.88
CA ILE A 579 8.02 32.56 1.06
C ILE A 579 8.67 31.45 0.21
N LEU A 580 9.04 30.32 0.81
CA LEU A 580 9.66 29.20 0.07
C LEU A 580 8.70 28.57 -0.95
N LEU A 581 7.41 28.47 -0.63
CA LEU A 581 6.38 27.98 -1.55
C LEU A 581 6.28 28.83 -2.83
N SER A 582 6.50 30.15 -2.71
CA SER A 582 6.45 31.09 -3.83
C SER A 582 7.70 31.07 -4.73
N GLN A 583 8.78 30.47 -4.24
CA GLN A 583 10.05 30.36 -4.98
C GLN A 583 10.00 29.23 -5.99
N ARG A 584 10.91 29.29 -6.97
CA ARG A 584 11.17 28.19 -7.88
C ARG A 584 12.26 27.30 -7.30
N HIS A 585 12.07 25.99 -7.37
CA HIS A 585 13.02 24.97 -6.93
C HIS A 585 13.56 24.26 -8.18
N PHE A 586 14.86 24.41 -8.45
CA PHE A 586 15.50 24.00 -9.71
C PHE A 586 14.80 24.54 -10.96
N GLY A 587 14.32 25.79 -10.90
CA GLY A 587 13.58 26.42 -11.98
C GLY A 587 12.09 26.06 -12.06
N GLU A 588 11.63 25.05 -11.33
CA GLU A 588 10.24 24.61 -11.32
C GLU A 588 9.42 25.26 -10.21
N LYS A 589 8.13 25.48 -10.44
CA LYS A 589 7.21 25.97 -9.39
C LYS A 589 6.77 24.81 -8.52
N THR A 590 6.55 25.07 -7.23
CA THR A 590 5.89 24.10 -6.34
C THR A 590 4.52 23.70 -6.91
N PRO A 591 4.26 22.40 -7.17
CA PRO A 591 2.94 21.93 -7.56
C PRO A 591 2.01 22.03 -6.35
N ILE A 592 1.02 22.92 -6.41
CA ILE A 592 0.07 23.15 -5.29
C ILE A 592 -1.20 22.32 -5.45
N ASP A 593 -1.62 22.08 -6.70
CA ASP A 593 -2.87 21.38 -7.02
C ASP A 593 -2.62 19.91 -7.35
N PHE A 594 -3.57 19.06 -6.97
CA PHE A 594 -3.61 17.65 -7.37
C PHE A 594 -4.73 17.43 -8.41
N PRO A 595 -4.40 17.24 -9.70
CA PRO A 595 -5.40 17.08 -10.76
C PRO A 595 -6.03 15.67 -10.81
N GLY A 596 -5.67 14.78 -9.88
CA GLY A 596 -6.00 13.35 -9.92
C GLY A 596 -4.82 12.50 -10.40
N PHE A 597 -4.99 11.18 -10.33
CA PHE A 597 -3.92 10.22 -10.70
C PHE A 597 -3.78 10.02 -12.21
N ASN A 598 -4.80 10.36 -13.01
CA ASN A 598 -4.81 10.21 -14.46
C ASN A 598 -5.16 11.54 -15.18
N PRO A 599 -4.34 12.60 -15.02
CA PRO A 599 -4.63 13.91 -15.59
C PRO A 599 -4.64 13.89 -17.13
N ARG A 600 -5.61 14.56 -17.74
CA ARG A 600 -5.72 14.64 -19.20
C ARG A 600 -4.49 15.33 -19.82
N GLY A 601 -3.95 14.75 -20.88
CA GLY A 601 -2.82 15.32 -21.62
C GLY A 601 -1.44 15.01 -21.06
N SER A 602 -1.34 14.08 -20.10
CA SER A 602 -0.07 13.58 -19.56
C SER A 602 0.18 12.11 -19.95
N PRO A 603 0.32 11.78 -21.25
CA PRO A 603 0.47 10.39 -21.71
C PRO A 603 1.75 9.70 -21.19
N THR A 604 2.73 10.46 -20.70
CA THR A 604 3.98 9.96 -20.09
C THR A 604 3.92 9.92 -18.56
N GLY A 605 2.83 10.35 -17.93
CA GLY A 605 2.66 10.41 -16.47
C GLY A 605 2.21 9.08 -15.85
N PHE A 606 2.77 7.96 -16.27
CA PHE A 606 2.47 6.66 -15.66
C PHE A 606 3.32 6.44 -14.39
N PHE A 607 2.90 5.50 -13.56
CA PHE A 607 3.67 5.08 -12.39
C PHE A 607 3.46 3.59 -12.10
N PRO A 608 4.44 2.92 -11.46
CA PRO A 608 4.27 1.52 -11.09
C PRO A 608 3.26 1.38 -9.95
N PHE A 609 2.43 0.35 -10.04
CA PHE A 609 1.53 -0.08 -8.97
C PHE A 609 1.50 -1.60 -8.86
N TRP A 610 1.21 -2.08 -7.66
CA TRP A 610 1.08 -3.49 -7.36
C TRP A 610 -0.39 -3.84 -7.26
N SER A 611 -0.76 -4.93 -7.91
CA SER A 611 -2.11 -5.47 -7.92
C SER A 611 -2.10 -6.92 -7.49
N SER A 612 -3.13 -7.34 -6.76
CA SER A 612 -3.38 -8.76 -6.46
C SER A 612 -4.86 -9.08 -6.51
N ASP A 613 -5.24 -9.92 -7.46
CA ASP A 613 -6.59 -10.47 -7.56
C ASP A 613 -7.00 -11.18 -6.26
N ALA A 614 -6.08 -11.97 -5.67
CA ALA A 614 -6.31 -12.70 -4.44
C ALA A 614 -6.63 -11.75 -3.28
N TYR A 615 -6.02 -10.57 -3.26
CA TYR A 615 -6.31 -9.56 -2.26
C TYR A 615 -7.75 -9.04 -2.37
N THR A 616 -8.18 -8.63 -3.56
CA THR A 616 -9.57 -8.23 -3.84
C THR A 616 -10.58 -9.31 -3.47
N TYR A 617 -10.28 -10.57 -3.77
CA TYR A 617 -11.16 -11.68 -3.38
C TYR A 617 -11.20 -11.86 -1.86
N SER A 618 -10.07 -11.80 -1.16
CA SER A 618 -10.01 -11.96 0.30
C SER A 618 -10.72 -10.85 1.06
N THR A 619 -10.62 -9.60 0.59
CA THR A 619 -11.29 -8.46 1.21
C THR A 619 -12.79 -8.49 0.96
N THR A 620 -13.22 -8.97 -0.21
CA THR A 620 -14.64 -9.25 -0.51
C THR A 620 -15.18 -10.40 0.33
N MET A 621 -14.40 -11.48 0.53
CA MET A 621 -14.77 -12.57 1.45
C MET A 621 -14.96 -12.05 2.87
N LEU A 622 -14.07 -11.15 3.34
CA LEU A 622 -14.20 -10.53 4.65
C LEU A 622 -15.46 -9.66 4.77
N ALA A 623 -15.77 -8.87 3.74
CA ALA A 623 -17.01 -8.08 3.69
C ALA A 623 -18.25 -8.98 3.80
N PHE A 624 -18.29 -10.08 3.05
CA PHE A 624 -19.38 -11.06 3.11
C PHE A 624 -19.46 -11.76 4.47
N ALA A 625 -18.33 -12.19 5.03
CA ALA A 625 -18.29 -12.84 6.33
C ALA A 625 -18.83 -11.92 7.43
N LYS A 626 -18.43 -10.65 7.44
CA LYS A 626 -18.96 -9.65 8.36
C LYS A 626 -20.46 -9.41 8.13
N TYR A 627 -20.88 -9.21 6.89
CA TYR A 627 -22.29 -8.98 6.56
C TYR A 627 -23.20 -10.13 7.04
N LEU A 628 -22.79 -11.38 6.82
CA LEU A 628 -23.53 -12.56 7.29
C LEU A 628 -23.59 -12.69 8.81
N LYS A 629 -22.75 -11.95 9.55
CA LYS A 629 -22.76 -11.90 11.02
C LYS A 629 -23.61 -10.78 11.58
N ILE A 630 -24.06 -9.83 10.77
CA ILE A 630 -24.96 -8.75 11.20
C ILE A 630 -26.34 -9.33 11.49
N LYS A 631 -26.88 -9.06 12.68
CA LYS A 631 -28.24 -9.45 13.09
C LYS A 631 -29.20 -8.28 13.13
#